data_AF-A0A023FJ24-F1
#
_entry.id   AF-A0A023FJ24-F1
#
_cell.length_a   1.000
_cell.length_b   1.000
_cell.length_c   1.000
_cell.angle_alpha   90.00
_cell.angle_beta   90.00
_cell.angle_gamma   90.00
#
_symmetry.space_group_name_H-M   'P 1'
#
loop_
_entity.id
_entity.type
_entity.pdbx_description
1 polymer ?
#
loop_
_entity_poly.entity_id
_entity_poly.type
_entity_poly.pdbx_seq_one_letter_code
_entity_poly.pdbx_strand_id
1 'polypeptide(L)'
;MAGMSVILAAADGEIVADPDVQRSALNVVINCVCGPMSRLGGTVGRVVSGSVRKRAAIKSGEDLLSKMWNCVRANNGIMVLLNLLTVKSPITDADSMRALACKALCGLARCSTVKQIISKLPLFTNGQLQVLMREPILQDKRQEHAKFCNSCIELVERVTGAPLSPGMESSLAKINKSEVVAQTKISYREKDLLQ
;
A
#
# COMPACT_ATOMS: atom_id res chain seq x y z
N MET A 1 24.65 -0.07 -2.84
CA MET A 1 23.48 -0.59 -3.60
C MET A 1 22.91 0.55 -4.42
N ALA A 2 23.44 0.80 -5.63
CA ALA A 2 22.93 1.85 -6.53
C ALA A 2 21.55 1.51 -7.13
N GLY A 3 21.16 0.23 -7.12
CA GLY A 3 19.88 -0.19 -7.71
C GLY A 3 18.65 0.38 -6.99
N MET A 4 18.65 0.42 -5.65
CA MET A 4 17.49 0.91 -4.90
C MET A 4 17.32 2.43 -5.04
N SER A 5 18.41 3.20 -5.07
CA SER A 5 18.33 4.64 -5.34
C SER A 5 17.78 4.93 -6.73
N VAL A 6 18.17 4.15 -7.75
CA VAL A 6 17.63 4.27 -9.11
C VAL A 6 16.13 3.95 -9.15
N ILE A 7 15.69 2.88 -8.47
CA ILE A 7 14.27 2.51 -8.40
C ILE A 7 13.47 3.62 -7.69
N LEU A 8 13.98 4.18 -6.60
CA LEU A 8 13.31 5.26 -5.87
C LEU A 8 13.25 6.55 -6.69
N ALA A 9 14.32 6.91 -7.41
CA ALA A 9 14.33 8.05 -8.33
C ALA A 9 13.36 7.85 -9.51
N ALA A 10 13.23 6.62 -10.03
CA ALA A 10 12.20 6.29 -11.02
C ALA A 10 10.78 6.40 -10.45
N ALA A 11 10.56 5.97 -9.20
CA ALA A 11 9.27 6.10 -8.52
C ALA A 11 8.89 7.58 -8.27
N ASP A 12 9.86 8.41 -7.94
CA ASP A 12 9.66 9.86 -7.72
C ASP A 12 9.47 10.64 -9.03
N GLY A 13 9.78 10.02 -10.18
CA GLY A 13 9.70 10.65 -11.49
C GLY A 13 10.92 11.51 -11.85
N GLU A 14 12.00 11.44 -11.05
CA GLU A 14 13.25 12.16 -11.32
C GLU A 14 13.95 11.67 -12.60
N ILE A 15 13.83 10.37 -12.91
CA ILE A 15 14.46 9.77 -14.10
C ILE A 15 13.56 9.93 -15.33
N VAL A 16 12.30 9.53 -15.21
CA VAL A 16 11.28 9.64 -16.26
C VAL A 16 9.97 10.05 -15.59
N ALA A 17 9.43 11.19 -15.97
CA ALA A 17 8.16 11.72 -15.47
C ALA A 17 6.96 11.08 -16.19
N ASP A 18 6.90 9.75 -16.17
CA ASP A 18 5.81 8.94 -16.74
C ASP A 18 5.11 8.18 -15.60
N PRO A 19 3.79 8.36 -15.40
CA PRO A 19 3.03 7.68 -14.37
C PRO A 19 3.13 6.15 -14.43
N ASP A 20 3.22 5.54 -15.61
CA ASP A 20 3.35 4.08 -15.75
C ASP A 20 4.71 3.57 -15.25
N VAL A 21 5.77 4.33 -15.53
CA VAL A 21 7.12 4.03 -15.03
C VAL A 21 7.17 4.18 -13.51
N GLN A 22 6.61 5.28 -12.98
CA GLN A 22 6.55 5.53 -11.54
C GLN A 22 5.77 4.42 -10.81
N ARG A 23 4.60 4.03 -11.31
CA ARG A 23 3.81 2.91 -10.76
C ARG A 23 4.57 1.59 -10.80
N SER A 24 5.26 1.31 -11.90
CA SER A 24 6.05 0.09 -12.04
C SER A 24 7.19 0.06 -11.02
N ALA A 25 7.91 1.17 -10.86
CA ALA A 25 8.96 1.32 -9.86
C ALA A 25 8.42 1.15 -8.43
N LEU A 26 7.28 1.78 -8.11
CA LEU A 26 6.61 1.59 -6.81
C LEU A 26 6.23 0.13 -6.55
N ASN A 27 5.74 -0.59 -7.55
CA ASN A 27 5.45 -2.03 -7.42
C ASN A 27 6.71 -2.86 -7.13
N VAL A 28 7.86 -2.49 -7.73
CA VAL A 28 9.14 -3.12 -7.38
C VAL A 28 9.50 -2.85 -5.92
N VAL A 29 9.37 -1.60 -5.45
CA VAL A 29 9.60 -1.26 -4.03
C VAL A 29 8.69 -2.06 -3.11
N ILE A 30 7.38 -2.12 -3.42
CA ILE A 30 6.38 -2.91 -2.67
C ILE A 30 6.82 -4.37 -2.58
N ASN A 31 7.21 -4.99 -3.70
CA ASN A 31 7.65 -6.37 -3.71
C ASN A 31 8.90 -6.61 -2.85
N CYS A 32 9.82 -5.63 -2.78
CA CYS A 32 11.01 -5.70 -1.94
C CYS A 32 10.69 -5.62 -0.44
N VAL A 33 9.67 -4.86 -0.04
CA VAL A 33 9.39 -4.56 1.39
C VAL A 33 8.20 -5.33 1.97
N CYS A 34 7.28 -5.81 1.12
CA CYS A 34 6.09 -6.57 1.50
C CYS A 34 6.27 -8.09 1.35
N GLY A 35 7.48 -8.57 1.05
CA GLY A 35 7.75 -10.01 0.91
C GLY A 35 7.40 -10.83 2.15
N PRO A 36 7.17 -12.15 2.00
CA PRO A 36 6.71 -13.01 3.09
C PRO A 36 7.71 -13.03 4.26
N MET A 37 7.23 -12.76 5.47
CA MET A 37 8.02 -12.80 6.72
C MET A 37 8.57 -14.21 7.00
N SER A 38 7.86 -15.23 6.52
CA SER A 38 8.29 -16.62 6.48
C SER A 38 8.02 -17.14 5.07
N ARG A 39 9.09 -17.43 4.30
CA ARG A 39 8.95 -18.21 3.07
C ARG A 39 8.58 -19.64 3.48
N LEU A 40 7.30 -19.91 3.73
CA LEU A 40 6.81 -21.27 3.64
C LEU A 40 7.03 -21.67 2.18
N GLY A 41 8.02 -22.52 1.95
CA GLY A 41 8.38 -23.03 0.62
C GLY A 41 7.13 -23.57 -0.06
N GLY A 42 6.65 -22.85 -1.08
CA GLY A 42 5.63 -23.34 -1.98
C GLY A 42 6.26 -24.39 -2.90
N THR A 43 6.14 -25.64 -2.52
CA THR A 43 6.04 -26.73 -3.49
C THR A 43 4.65 -27.31 -3.35
N VAL A 44 3.82 -27.08 -4.37
CA VAL A 44 2.74 -27.99 -4.71
C VAL A 44 3.42 -29.33 -4.98
N GLY A 45 3.54 -30.18 -3.97
CA GLY A 45 4.27 -31.44 -4.09
C GLY A 45 4.85 -31.94 -2.77
N ARG A 46 4.16 -32.94 -2.22
CA ARG A 46 4.65 -34.01 -1.34
C ARG A 46 5.08 -33.66 0.09
N VAL A 47 4.25 -34.19 1.00
CA VAL A 47 4.59 -34.73 2.32
C VAL A 47 6.00 -35.34 2.39
N VAL A 48 6.68 -35.09 3.52
CA VAL A 48 7.65 -35.93 4.28
C VAL A 48 8.89 -35.14 4.77
N SER A 49 9.01 -35.06 6.10
CA SER A 49 10.23 -35.00 6.92
C SER A 49 11.19 -33.78 6.85
N GLY A 50 11.59 -33.25 8.02
CA GLY A 50 12.84 -32.49 8.19
C GLY A 50 12.74 -31.16 8.97
N SER A 51 12.54 -31.22 10.28
CA SER A 51 12.30 -30.06 11.16
C SER A 51 13.48 -29.09 11.37
N VAL A 52 14.69 -29.42 10.90
CA VAL A 52 15.90 -28.60 11.11
C VAL A 52 16.20 -27.65 9.93
N ARG A 53 16.02 -28.10 8.68
CA ARG A 53 16.25 -27.27 7.48
C ARG A 53 15.22 -26.13 7.32
N LYS A 54 13.99 -26.35 7.81
CA LYS A 54 12.90 -25.36 7.75
C LYS A 54 13.21 -24.09 8.56
N ARG A 55 13.86 -24.22 9.74
CA ARG A 55 14.21 -23.07 10.60
C ARG A 55 15.29 -22.17 9.99
N ALA A 56 16.28 -22.74 9.30
CA ALA A 56 17.37 -21.98 8.68
C ALA A 56 16.89 -21.12 7.49
N ALA A 57 15.98 -21.65 6.65
CA ALA A 57 15.40 -20.91 5.53
C ALA A 57 14.49 -19.76 5.97
N ILE A 58 13.77 -19.93 7.09
CA ILE A 58 12.92 -18.88 7.68
C ILE A 58 13.79 -17.72 8.20
N LYS A 59 14.85 -18.03 8.97
CA LYS A 59 15.79 -17.03 9.47
C LYS A 59 16.47 -16.24 8.35
N SER A 60 16.88 -16.92 7.27
CA SER A 60 17.48 -16.28 6.10
C SER A 60 16.54 -15.32 5.36
N GLY A 61 15.23 -15.61 5.32
CA GLY A 61 14.22 -14.75 4.70
C GLY A 61 13.95 -13.47 5.48
N GLU A 62 13.89 -13.57 6.81
CA GLU A 62 13.75 -12.42 7.72
C GLU A 62 14.99 -11.51 7.68
N ASP A 63 16.18 -12.11 7.59
CA ASP A 63 17.45 -11.39 7.41
C ASP A 63 17.50 -10.65 6.06
N LEU A 64 16.97 -11.23 4.98
CA LEU A 64 16.91 -10.58 3.67
C LEU A 64 15.94 -9.39 3.67
N LEU A 65 14.73 -9.56 4.23
CA LEU A 65 13.76 -8.47 4.35
C LEU A 65 14.30 -7.32 5.17
N SER A 66 14.96 -7.62 6.29
CA SER A 66 15.62 -6.62 7.13
C SER A 66 16.67 -5.84 6.34
N LYS A 67 17.48 -6.52 5.51
CA LYS A 67 18.43 -5.86 4.60
C LYS A 67 17.73 -4.98 3.56
N MET A 68 16.59 -5.41 3.02
CA MET A 68 15.82 -4.61 2.05
C MET A 68 15.21 -3.37 2.69
N TRP A 69 14.60 -3.47 3.87
CA TRP A 69 14.08 -2.31 4.60
C TRP A 69 15.19 -1.31 4.94
N ASN A 70 16.35 -1.80 5.37
CA ASN A 70 17.52 -0.97 5.63
C ASN A 70 18.04 -0.30 4.35
N CYS A 71 18.04 -1.02 3.22
CA CYS A 71 18.42 -0.47 1.93
C CYS A 71 17.51 0.68 1.50
N VAL A 72 16.18 0.49 1.57
CA VAL A 72 15.22 1.56 1.24
C VAL A 72 15.41 2.77 2.15
N ARG A 73 15.58 2.55 3.46
CA ARG A 73 15.82 3.64 4.42
C ARG A 73 17.12 4.41 4.13
N ALA A 74 18.21 3.70 3.82
CA ALA A 74 19.51 4.31 3.53
C ALA A 74 19.51 5.17 2.25
N ASN A 75 18.53 4.98 1.36
CA ASN A 75 18.36 5.74 0.13
C ASN A 75 17.19 6.74 0.21
N ASN A 76 16.91 7.28 1.40
CA ASN A 76 15.83 8.25 1.65
C ASN A 76 14.43 7.78 1.22
N GLY A 77 14.20 6.47 1.07
CA GLY A 77 12.96 5.95 0.52
C GLY A 77 11.72 6.26 1.36
N ILE A 78 11.87 6.45 2.67
CA ILE A 78 10.75 6.90 3.53
C ILE A 78 10.28 8.29 3.09
N MET A 79 11.20 9.23 2.84
CA MET A 79 10.88 10.59 2.43
C MET A 79 10.23 10.61 1.04
N VAL A 80 10.80 9.88 0.08
CA VAL A 80 10.23 9.73 -1.27
C VAL A 80 8.80 9.20 -1.20
N LEU A 81 8.56 8.13 -0.44
CA LEU A 81 7.23 7.55 -0.30
C LEU A 81 6.24 8.51 0.39
N LEU A 82 6.68 9.31 1.37
CA LEU A 82 5.83 10.32 2.01
C LEU A 82 5.48 11.47 1.05
N ASN A 83 6.42 11.90 0.21
CA ASN A 83 6.16 12.90 -0.83
C ASN A 83 5.09 12.39 -1.80
N LEU A 84 5.26 11.17 -2.29
CA LEU A 84 4.31 10.49 -3.17
C LEU A 84 2.93 10.27 -2.51
N LEU A 85 2.87 10.11 -1.19
CA LEU A 85 1.61 10.03 -0.44
C LEU A 85 0.78 11.33 -0.49
N THR A 86 1.42 12.46 -0.79
CA THR A 86 0.78 13.79 -0.86
C THR A 86 0.62 14.31 -2.29
N VAL A 87 1.06 13.54 -3.29
CA VAL A 87 1.05 13.96 -4.69
C VAL A 87 -0.35 14.33 -5.18
N LYS A 88 -0.46 15.36 -6.01
CA LYS A 88 -1.73 15.83 -6.62
C LYS A 88 -1.69 15.89 -8.14
N SER A 89 -0.53 15.65 -8.74
CA SER A 89 -0.30 15.75 -10.18
C SER A 89 0.52 14.55 -10.67
N PRO A 90 0.19 13.94 -11.83
CA PRO A 90 -1.00 14.24 -12.64
C PRO A 90 -2.28 13.79 -11.94
N ILE A 91 -3.36 14.59 -12.09
CA ILE A 91 -4.61 14.42 -11.32
C ILE A 91 -5.26 13.05 -11.55
N THR A 92 -5.10 12.49 -12.74
CA THR A 92 -5.65 11.19 -13.16
C THR A 92 -5.04 10.01 -12.43
N ASP A 93 -3.80 10.14 -11.98
CA ASP A 93 -2.99 9.03 -11.46
C ASP A 93 -2.65 9.20 -9.99
N ALA A 94 -2.87 10.39 -9.44
CA ALA A 94 -2.42 10.76 -8.11
C ALA A 94 -2.96 9.82 -7.01
N ASP A 95 -4.25 9.46 -7.01
CA ASP A 95 -4.78 8.49 -6.01
C ASP A 95 -4.15 7.09 -6.17
N SER A 96 -3.84 6.66 -7.41
CA SER A 96 -3.17 5.37 -7.64
C SER A 96 -1.73 5.37 -7.12
N MET A 97 -1.00 6.47 -7.30
CA MET A 97 0.36 6.65 -6.79
C MET A 97 0.36 6.72 -5.26
N ARG A 98 -0.59 7.46 -4.67
CA ARG A 98 -0.78 7.51 -3.21
C ARG A 98 -1.05 6.13 -2.63
N ALA A 99 -1.91 5.33 -3.27
CA ALA A 99 -2.21 3.97 -2.82
C ALA A 99 -0.96 3.08 -2.81
N LEU A 100 -0.19 3.09 -3.89
CA LEU A 100 1.05 2.30 -3.99
C LEU A 100 2.12 2.76 -2.99
N ALA A 101 2.31 4.07 -2.84
CA ALA A 101 3.25 4.63 -1.87
C ALA A 101 2.86 4.24 -0.43
N CYS A 102 1.57 4.32 -0.10
CA CYS A 102 1.06 3.90 1.20
C CYS A 102 1.30 2.40 1.45
N LYS A 103 1.06 1.56 0.45
CA LYS A 103 1.30 0.12 0.53
C LYS A 103 2.79 -0.21 0.74
N ALA A 104 3.70 0.52 0.09
CA ALA A 104 5.13 0.39 0.33
C ALA A 104 5.49 0.78 1.78
N LEU A 105 4.90 1.87 2.30
CA LEU A 105 5.06 2.27 3.71
C LEU A 105 4.54 1.21 4.68
N CYS A 106 3.42 0.53 4.39
CA CYS A 106 2.93 -0.60 5.18
C CYS A 106 3.97 -1.72 5.30
N GLY A 107 4.60 -2.08 4.18
CA GLY A 107 5.67 -3.07 4.17
C GLY A 107 6.91 -2.62 4.95
N LEU A 108 7.30 -1.36 4.85
CA LEU A 108 8.41 -0.80 5.62
C LEU A 108 8.10 -0.71 7.12
N ALA A 109 6.86 -0.42 7.51
CA ALA A 109 6.42 -0.30 8.90
C ALA A 109 6.44 -1.64 9.67
N ARG A 110 6.77 -2.75 9.00
CA ARG A 110 7.14 -4.03 9.65
C ARG A 110 8.48 -3.94 10.36
N CYS A 111 9.36 -3.04 9.94
CA CYS A 111 10.59 -2.70 10.64
C CYS A 111 10.27 -1.77 11.83
N SER A 112 10.67 -2.16 13.04
CA SER A 112 10.41 -1.40 14.27
C SER A 112 10.97 0.03 14.22
N THR A 113 12.18 0.22 13.67
CA THR A 113 12.78 1.55 13.50
C THR A 113 11.96 2.42 12.56
N VAL A 114 11.50 1.87 11.43
CA VAL A 114 10.68 2.64 10.47
C VAL A 114 9.32 2.97 11.08
N LYS A 115 8.71 2.01 11.77
CA LYS A 115 7.47 2.22 12.53
C LYS A 115 7.61 3.40 13.50
N GLN A 116 8.70 3.46 14.27
CA GLN A 116 8.97 4.56 15.21
C GLN A 116 9.22 5.91 14.52
N ILE A 117 9.83 5.91 13.33
CA ILE A 117 10.01 7.14 12.54
C ILE A 117 8.64 7.65 12.09
N ILE A 118 7.85 6.78 11.44
CA ILE A 118 6.55 7.15 10.88
C ILE A 118 5.58 7.60 11.97
N SER A 119 5.56 6.93 13.14
CA SER A 119 4.64 7.28 14.24
C SER A 119 4.84 8.68 14.82
N LYS A 120 6.01 9.29 14.59
CA LYS A 120 6.36 10.64 15.09
C LYS A 120 6.13 11.74 14.07
N LEU A 121 5.77 11.40 12.82
CA LEU A 121 5.61 12.40 11.78
C LEU A 121 4.28 13.15 11.94
N PRO A 122 4.25 14.48 11.72
CA PRO A 122 3.02 15.28 11.75
C PRO A 122 1.90 14.73 10.87
N LEU A 123 2.27 14.06 9.77
CA LEU A 123 1.35 13.41 8.87
C LEU A 123 0.41 12.42 9.57
N PHE A 124 0.93 11.71 10.59
CA PHE A 124 0.21 10.69 11.36
C PHE A 124 -0.31 11.22 12.70
N THR A 125 0.33 12.23 13.30
CA THR A 125 -0.07 12.77 14.60
C THR A 125 -1.09 13.92 14.52
N ASN A 126 -1.09 14.71 13.43
CA ASN A 126 -1.85 15.96 13.35
C ASN A 126 -3.09 15.87 12.45
N GLY A 127 -3.61 14.68 12.19
CA GLY A 127 -4.83 14.52 11.39
C GLY A 127 -4.65 14.70 9.88
N GLN A 128 -3.43 14.95 9.38
CA GLN A 128 -3.20 15.26 7.96
C GLN A 128 -3.51 14.07 7.05
N LEU A 129 -3.17 12.84 7.48
CA LEU A 129 -3.52 11.64 6.73
C LEU A 129 -5.06 11.49 6.59
N GLN A 130 -5.80 11.82 7.64
CA GLN A 130 -7.26 11.80 7.63
C GLN A 130 -7.84 12.84 6.67
N VAL A 131 -7.20 14.00 6.53
CA VAL A 131 -7.57 15.01 5.52
C VAL A 131 -7.37 14.45 4.11
N LEU A 132 -6.26 13.74 3.84
CA LEU A 132 -6.01 13.14 2.53
C LEU A 132 -7.03 12.05 2.16
N MET A 133 -7.56 11.34 3.15
CA MET A 133 -8.54 10.27 2.98
C MET A 133 -9.99 10.75 2.86
N ARG A 134 -10.25 12.05 2.99
CA ARG A 134 -11.62 12.60 3.07
C ARG A 134 -12.35 12.52 1.74
N GLU A 135 -11.64 12.75 0.64
CA GLU A 135 -12.22 12.77 -0.70
C GLU A 135 -11.21 12.37 -1.77
N PRO A 136 -11.67 11.73 -2.87
CA PRO A 136 -10.83 11.44 -4.02
C PRO A 136 -10.33 12.73 -4.66
N ILE A 137 -9.12 12.68 -5.20
CA ILE A 137 -8.54 13.80 -5.95
C ILE A 137 -9.33 14.02 -7.25
N LEU A 138 -9.71 12.92 -7.91
CA LEU A 138 -10.55 12.92 -9.10
C LEU A 138 -11.76 12.01 -8.88
N GLN A 139 -12.96 12.57 -9.04
CA GLN A 139 -14.22 11.84 -8.75
C GLN A 139 -14.38 10.55 -9.57
N ASP A 140 -13.88 10.52 -10.81
CA ASP A 140 -13.91 9.34 -11.66
C ASP A 140 -12.94 8.23 -11.21
N LYS A 141 -12.00 8.56 -10.31
CA LYS A 141 -10.99 7.66 -9.76
C LYS A 141 -11.29 7.24 -8.31
N ARG A 142 -12.55 7.32 -7.88
CA ARG A 142 -13.01 6.87 -6.54
C ARG A 142 -12.54 5.47 -6.14
N GLN A 143 -12.39 4.55 -7.10
CA GLN A 143 -11.89 3.20 -6.83
C GLN A 143 -10.41 3.21 -6.39
N GLU A 144 -9.57 4.00 -7.05
CA GLU A 144 -8.16 4.14 -6.66
C GLU A 144 -8.04 4.84 -5.30
N HIS A 145 -8.90 5.83 -5.07
CA HIS A 145 -8.99 6.47 -3.76
C HIS A 145 -9.42 5.50 -2.64
N ALA A 146 -10.37 4.61 -2.90
CA ALA A 146 -10.76 3.58 -1.93
C ALA A 146 -9.58 2.65 -1.58
N LYS A 147 -8.77 2.25 -2.57
CA LYS A 147 -7.53 1.47 -2.34
C LYS A 147 -6.51 2.24 -1.51
N PHE A 148 -6.37 3.54 -1.77
CA PHE A 148 -5.54 4.43 -0.97
C PHE A 148 -6.00 4.47 0.49
N CYS A 149 -7.29 4.71 0.74
CA CYS A 149 -7.85 4.73 2.09
C CYS A 149 -7.69 3.40 2.83
N ASN A 150 -7.94 2.26 2.18
CA ASN A 150 -7.71 0.94 2.78
C ASN A 150 -6.24 0.76 3.18
N SER A 151 -5.31 1.20 2.33
CA SER A 151 -3.87 1.14 2.62
C SER A 151 -3.47 2.06 3.78
N CYS A 152 -4.07 3.26 3.86
CA CYS A 152 -3.86 4.18 4.98
C CYS A 152 -4.38 3.59 6.30
N ILE A 153 -5.51 2.88 6.26
CA ILE A 153 -6.01 2.21 7.46
C ILE A 153 -5.01 1.18 7.96
N GLU A 154 -4.58 0.30 7.06
CA GLU A 154 -3.60 -0.73 7.37
C GLU A 154 -2.28 -0.13 7.89
N LEU A 155 -1.86 1.02 7.35
CA LEU A 155 -0.66 1.72 7.79
C LEU A 155 -0.82 2.28 9.20
N VAL A 156 -1.93 2.97 9.49
CA VAL A 156 -2.18 3.56 10.80
C VAL A 156 -2.25 2.46 11.86
N GLU A 157 -3.04 1.42 11.64
CA GLU A 157 -3.14 0.29 12.57
C GLU A 157 -1.77 -0.33 12.86
N ARG A 158 -0.95 -0.47 11.82
CA ARG A 158 0.40 -1.01 11.97
C ARG A 158 1.31 -0.09 12.78
N VAL A 159 1.20 1.22 12.60
CA VAL A 159 2.08 2.21 13.21
C VAL A 159 1.65 2.55 14.65
N THR A 160 0.36 2.68 14.91
CA THR A 160 -0.19 3.05 16.23
C THR A 160 -0.51 1.84 17.09
N GLY A 161 -0.81 0.68 16.48
CA GLY A 161 -1.33 -0.50 17.18
C GLY A 161 -2.81 -0.38 17.56
N ALA A 162 -3.50 0.67 17.14
CA ALA A 162 -4.92 0.89 17.43
C ALA A 162 -5.73 0.92 16.12
N PRO A 163 -6.94 0.32 16.09
CA PRO A 163 -7.85 0.47 14.97
C PRO A 163 -8.16 1.93 14.72
N LEU A 164 -8.30 2.33 13.45
CA LEU A 164 -8.80 3.65 13.12
C LEU A 164 -10.25 3.81 13.57
N SER A 165 -10.61 5.03 13.98
CA SER A 165 -11.95 5.32 14.50
C SER A 165 -13.06 4.90 13.52
N PRO A 166 -14.15 4.24 13.99
CA PRO A 166 -15.19 3.61 13.16
C PRO A 166 -15.98 4.60 12.28
N GLY A 167 -15.84 5.91 12.47
CA GLY A 167 -16.47 6.93 11.62
C GLY A 167 -15.94 6.98 10.19
N MET A 168 -14.67 6.60 9.96
CA MET A 168 -14.04 6.61 8.63
C MET A 168 -14.42 5.38 7.80
N GLU A 169 -14.56 4.22 8.46
CA GLU A 169 -15.01 2.98 7.82
C GLU A 169 -16.42 3.13 7.24
N SER A 170 -17.28 3.93 7.86
CA SER A 170 -18.62 4.21 7.32
C SER A 170 -18.59 4.89 5.95
N SER A 171 -17.65 5.80 5.71
CA SER A 171 -17.50 6.48 4.41
C SER A 171 -16.95 5.54 3.33
N LEU A 172 -16.03 4.64 3.69
CA LEU A 172 -15.53 3.59 2.79
C LEU A 172 -16.59 2.50 2.51
N ALA A 173 -17.37 2.13 3.53
CA ALA A 173 -18.49 1.22 3.37
C ALA A 173 -19.59 1.79 2.47
N LYS A 174 -19.81 3.11 2.49
CA LYS A 174 -20.71 3.80 1.54
C LYS A 174 -20.18 3.73 0.11
N ILE A 175 -18.87 3.92 -0.09
CA ILE A 175 -18.21 3.75 -1.41
C ILE A 175 -18.41 2.31 -1.91
N ASN A 176 -18.11 1.30 -1.08
CA ASN A 176 -18.27 -0.12 -1.45
C ASN A 176 -19.74 -0.51 -1.72
N LYS A 177 -20.70 0.00 -0.94
CA LYS A 177 -22.13 -0.24 -1.20
C LYS A 177 -22.59 0.40 -2.52
N SER A 178 -22.15 1.63 -2.80
CA SER A 178 -22.46 2.29 -4.07
C SER A 178 -21.87 1.56 -5.27
N GLU A 179 -20.72 0.90 -5.11
CA GLU A 179 -20.08 0.06 -6.12
C GLU A 179 -20.88 -1.22 -6.40
N VAL A 180 -21.28 -1.96 -5.36
CA VAL A 180 -22.13 -3.16 -5.53
C VAL A 180 -23.41 -2.80 -6.29
N VAL A 181 -24.05 -1.68 -5.94
CA VAL A 181 -25.26 -1.21 -6.62
C VAL A 181 -24.99 -0.84 -8.08
N ALA A 182 -23.90 -0.14 -8.39
CA ALA A 182 -23.55 0.27 -9.76
C ALA A 182 -23.17 -0.92 -10.67
N GLN A 183 -22.61 -1.98 -10.10
CA GLN A 183 -22.25 -3.22 -10.84
C GLN A 183 -23.41 -4.24 -10.88
N THR A 184 -24.49 -4.00 -10.13
CA THR A 184 -25.66 -4.89 -10.15
C THR A 184 -26.42 -4.67 -11.46
N LYS A 185 -26.42 -5.67 -12.34
CA LYS A 185 -27.24 -5.68 -13.55
C LYS A 185 -28.71 -5.84 -13.15
N ILE A 186 -29.47 -4.76 -13.16
CA ILE A 186 -30.91 -4.79 -12.88
C ILE A 186 -31.61 -5.45 -14.08
N SER A 187 -31.95 -6.73 -13.95
CA SER A 187 -32.75 -7.44 -14.93
C SER A 187 -34.22 -7.37 -14.53
N TYR A 188 -34.99 -6.53 -15.21
CA TYR A 188 -36.44 -6.52 -15.07
C TYR A 188 -37.03 -7.72 -15.82
N ARG A 189 -38.04 -8.40 -15.24
CA ARG A 189 -38.90 -9.29 -16.03
C ARG A 189 -40.02 -8.43 -16.60
N GLU A 190 -40.37 -8.62 -17.87
CA GLU A 190 -41.42 -7.83 -18.55
C GLU A 190 -42.79 -7.89 -17.84
N LYS A 191 -43.05 -8.97 -17.10
CA LYS A 191 -44.26 -9.15 -16.26
C LYS A 191 -44.29 -8.31 -14.98
N ASP A 192 -43.18 -7.68 -14.60
CA ASP A 192 -43.07 -6.80 -13.44
C ASP A 192 -43.14 -5.31 -13.85
N LEU A 193 -43.23 -5.01 -15.17
CA LEU A 193 -43.51 -3.69 -15.72
C LEU A 193 -45.04 -3.54 -15.83
N LEU A 194 -45.67 -2.97 -14.80
CA LEU A 194 -47.10 -2.61 -14.85
C LEU A 194 -47.31 -1.50 -15.90
N GLN A 195 -48.08 -1.82 -16.95
CA GLN A 195 -48.81 -0.83 -17.75
C GLN A 195 -50.10 -0.42 -17.03
#